data_AF-A0A659SCC4-F1
#
_entry.id   AF-A0A659SCC4-F1
#
_cell.length_a   1.000
_cell.length_b   1.000
_cell.length_c   1.000
_cell.angle_alpha   90.00
_cell.angle_beta   90.00
_cell.angle_gamma   90.00
#
_symmetry.space_group_name_H-M   'P 1'
#
loop_
_entity.id
_entity.type
_entity.pdbx_description
1 polymer ?
#
loop_
_entity_poly.entity_id
_entity_poly.type
_entity_poly.pdbx_seq_one_letter_code
_entity_poly.pdbx_strand_id
1 'polypeptide(L)'
;MNKAVIAIHGGAGAIARAQMSHEQELRYFQALSEIVESGQKMLEAGDSALDVVTEAVRLLEACPLFNAGIGAVYTRDGTHELDACVMDGNTLKAGAVAGVSHVRHPVLAARLVLAHRPQGLMGGEGADTVGGAGGRARVSPAV
;
A
#
# COMPACT_ATOMS: atom_id res chain seq x y z
N MET A 1 -0.98 -30.71 0.22
CA MET A 1 -1.73 -29.44 0.23
C MET A 1 -0.72 -28.33 0.49
N ASN A 2 -0.55 -27.39 -0.45
CA ASN A 2 0.22 -26.20 -0.16
C ASN A 2 -0.57 -25.36 0.85
N LYS A 3 0.06 -24.98 1.96
CA LYS A 3 -0.54 -24.07 2.93
C LYS A 3 -0.34 -22.65 2.42
N ALA A 4 -1.43 -21.97 2.05
CA ALA A 4 -1.41 -20.55 1.76
C ALA A 4 -1.06 -19.78 3.04
N VAL A 5 -0.26 -18.72 2.91
CA VAL A 5 0.20 -17.90 4.04
C VAL A 5 0.37 -16.45 3.59
N ILE A 6 0.09 -15.52 4.50
CA ILE A 6 0.31 -14.08 4.33
C ILE A 6 1.13 -13.56 5.52
N ALA A 7 2.01 -12.61 5.24
CA ALA A 7 2.65 -11.76 6.23
C ALA A 7 2.52 -10.29 5.78
N ILE A 8 2.43 -9.38 6.74
CA ILE A 8 2.37 -7.93 6.51
C ILE A 8 3.36 -7.21 7.45
N HIS A 9 3.73 -5.98 7.13
CA HIS A 9 4.48 -5.11 8.04
C HIS A 9 3.96 -3.67 7.99
N GLY A 10 4.07 -2.96 9.12
CA GLY A 10 3.72 -1.53 9.24
C GLY A 10 4.93 -0.58 9.23
N GLY A 11 6.14 -1.11 9.02
CA GLY A 11 7.40 -0.35 9.10
C GLY A 11 8.27 -0.78 10.29
N ALA A 12 9.56 -0.44 10.23
CA ALA A 12 10.54 -0.71 11.29
C ALA A 12 11.27 0.57 11.71
N GLY A 13 11.87 0.58 12.90
CA GLY A 13 12.73 1.67 13.38
C GLY A 13 12.02 2.83 14.11
N ALA A 14 10.81 3.21 13.71
CA ALA A 14 10.06 4.30 14.33
C ALA A 14 9.40 3.95 15.70
N ILE A 15 9.72 2.79 16.27
CA ILE A 15 9.03 2.22 17.44
C ILE A 15 9.99 2.19 18.63
N ALA A 16 9.86 3.15 19.53
CA ALA A 16 10.53 3.13 20.84
C ALA A 16 9.51 2.77 21.92
N ARG A 17 9.60 1.56 22.50
CA ARG A 17 8.63 1.08 23.50
C ARG A 17 8.48 2.00 24.71
N ALA A 18 9.56 2.68 25.11
CA ALA A 18 9.54 3.67 26.19
C ALA A 18 8.68 4.92 25.87
N GLN A 19 8.36 5.17 24.61
CA GLN A 19 7.59 6.32 24.14
C GLN A 19 6.15 5.94 23.76
N MET A 20 5.74 4.67 23.93
CA MET A 20 4.41 4.20 23.58
C MET A 20 3.56 3.96 24.83
N SER A 21 2.33 4.47 24.81
CA SER A 21 1.29 4.02 25.73
C SER A 21 0.77 2.64 25.34
N HIS A 22 0.23 1.92 26.31
CA HIS A 22 -0.43 0.63 26.06
C HIS A 22 -1.57 0.75 25.05
N GLU A 23 -2.33 1.85 25.11
CA GLU A 23 -3.41 2.12 24.16
C GLU A 23 -2.89 2.33 22.73
N GLN A 24 -1.77 3.05 22.56
CA GLN A 24 -1.12 3.19 21.25
C GLN A 24 -0.71 1.82 20.71
N GLU A 25 -0.07 0.98 21.53
CA GLU A 25 0.32 -0.37 21.17
C GLU A 25 -0.88 -1.23 20.74
N LEU A 26 -1.98 -1.21 21.51
CA LEU A 26 -3.20 -1.95 21.18
C LEU A 26 -3.81 -1.53 19.84
N ARG A 27 -3.81 -0.23 19.51
CA ARG A 27 -4.31 0.25 18.21
C ARG A 27 -3.50 -0.29 17.04
N TYR A 28 -2.16 -0.35 17.17
CA TYR A 28 -1.31 -0.97 16.15
C TYR A 28 -1.57 -2.47 16.01
N PHE A 29 -1.68 -3.19 17.13
CA PHE A 29 -2.00 -4.62 17.10
C PHE A 29 -3.36 -4.89 16.46
N GLN A 30 -4.38 -4.13 16.83
CA GLN A 30 -5.72 -4.29 16.27
C GLN A 30 -5.72 -4.04 14.74
N ALA A 31 -5.10 -2.95 14.29
CA ALA A 31 -5.01 -2.65 12.86
C ALA A 31 -4.25 -3.74 12.08
N LEU A 32 -3.12 -4.23 12.61
CA LEU A 32 -2.37 -5.33 11.97
C LEU A 32 -3.18 -6.63 11.93
N SER A 33 -3.86 -6.99 13.02
CA SER A 33 -4.71 -8.18 13.10
C SER A 33 -5.85 -8.11 12.09
N GLU A 34 -6.59 -7.00 12.04
CA GLU A 34 -7.72 -6.83 11.10
C GLU A 34 -7.26 -6.96 9.63
N ILE A 35 -6.11 -6.37 9.28
CA ILE A 35 -5.57 -6.40 7.92
C ILE A 35 -5.08 -7.80 7.55
N VAL A 36 -4.32 -8.48 8.42
CA VAL A 36 -3.80 -9.82 8.13
C VAL A 36 -4.93 -10.85 8.07
N GLU A 37 -5.94 -10.73 8.93
CA GLU A 37 -7.13 -11.59 8.92
C GLU A 37 -7.95 -11.41 7.64
N SER A 38 -8.06 -10.17 7.13
CA SER A 38 -8.70 -9.93 5.84
C SER A 38 -7.97 -10.69 4.71
N GLY A 39 -6.63 -10.62 4.69
CA GLY A 39 -5.83 -11.37 3.71
C GLY A 39 -5.92 -12.89 3.87
N GLN A 40 -6.00 -13.39 5.11
CA GLN A 40 -6.21 -14.82 5.38
C GLN A 40 -7.56 -15.30 4.83
N LYS A 41 -8.64 -14.55 5.06
CA LYS A 41 -9.98 -14.87 4.53
C LYS A 41 -10.00 -14.90 3.00
N MET A 42 -9.31 -13.97 2.35
CA MET A 42 -9.18 -13.97 0.88
C MET A 42 -8.42 -15.20 0.37
N LEU A 43 -7.30 -15.57 1.02
CA LEU A 43 -6.56 -16.78 0.67
C LEU A 43 -7.40 -18.06 0.86
N GLU A 44 -8.19 -18.13 1.94
CA GLU A 44 -9.14 -19.23 2.21
C GLU A 44 -10.25 -19.32 1.16
N ALA A 45 -10.69 -18.17 0.64
CA ALA A 45 -11.67 -18.08 -0.44
C ALA A 45 -11.10 -18.45 -1.81
N GLY A 46 -9.78 -18.63 -1.93
CA GLY A 46 -9.09 -18.97 -3.18
C GLY A 46 -8.69 -17.76 -4.03
N ASP A 47 -8.68 -16.56 -3.46
CA ASP A 47 -8.20 -15.37 -4.15
C ASP A 47 -6.71 -15.48 -4.50
N SER A 48 -6.30 -14.78 -5.56
CA SER A 48 -4.91 -14.82 -6.02
C SER A 48 -3.99 -14.14 -5.00
N ALA A 49 -2.76 -14.64 -4.84
CA ALA A 49 -1.76 -14.00 -3.99
C ALA A 49 -1.54 -12.52 -4.35
N LEU A 50 -1.63 -12.19 -5.65
CA LEU A 50 -1.49 -10.82 -6.15
C LEU A 50 -2.63 -9.90 -5.67
N ASP A 51 -3.86 -10.38 -5.64
CA ASP A 51 -5.02 -9.63 -5.13
C ASP A 51 -4.95 -9.47 -3.62
N VAL A 52 -4.59 -10.54 -2.91
CA VAL A 52 -4.44 -10.54 -1.45
C VAL A 52 -3.40 -9.49 -1.00
N VAL A 53 -2.21 -9.47 -1.59
CA VAL A 53 -1.18 -8.47 -1.19
C VAL A 53 -1.57 -7.05 -1.59
N THR A 54 -2.28 -6.89 -2.72
CA THR A 54 -2.77 -5.57 -3.16
C THR A 54 -3.78 -5.01 -2.18
N GLU A 55 -4.71 -5.85 -1.70
CA GLU A 55 -5.73 -5.43 -0.73
C GLU A 55 -5.12 -5.17 0.65
N ALA A 56 -4.22 -6.04 1.13
CA ALA A 56 -3.55 -5.84 2.41
C ALA A 56 -2.78 -4.50 2.46
N VAL A 57 -2.05 -4.16 1.39
CA VAL A 57 -1.36 -2.87 1.30
C VAL A 57 -2.33 -1.71 1.15
N ARG A 58 -3.43 -1.86 0.40
CA ARG A 58 -4.45 -0.81 0.29
C ARG A 58 -5.09 -0.49 1.65
N LEU A 59 -5.30 -1.50 2.49
CA LEU A 59 -5.79 -1.32 3.86
C LEU A 59 -4.75 -0.66 4.77
N LEU A 60 -3.46 -1.02 4.63
CA LEU A 60 -2.36 -0.33 5.31
C LEU A 60 -2.30 1.15 4.92
N GLU A 61 -2.42 1.47 3.62
CA GLU A 61 -2.46 2.84 3.09
C GLU A 61 -3.69 3.64 3.56
N ALA A 62 -4.79 2.96 3.89
CA ALA A 62 -5.99 3.60 4.41
C ALA A 62 -5.92 3.87 5.92
N CYS A 63 -4.96 3.25 6.62
CA CYS A 63 -4.84 3.30 8.07
C CYS A 63 -3.84 4.40 8.47
N PRO A 64 -4.27 5.46 9.16
CA PRO A 64 -3.42 6.62 9.48
C PRO A 64 -2.28 6.32 10.47
N LEU A 65 -2.21 5.10 10.99
CA LEU A 65 -1.15 4.65 11.90
C LEU A 65 0.14 4.30 11.16
N PHE A 66 0.09 4.07 9.85
CA PHE A 66 1.22 3.62 9.05
C PHE A 66 1.68 4.69 8.07
N ASN A 67 2.99 4.71 7.81
CA ASN A 67 3.60 5.64 6.86
C ASN A 67 3.44 5.14 5.41
N ALA A 68 2.21 5.14 4.91
CA ALA A 68 1.86 4.86 3.53
C ALA A 68 0.46 5.43 3.24
N GLY A 69 0.23 6.05 2.08
CA GLY A 69 -1.07 6.67 1.78
C GLY A 69 -1.47 7.70 2.84
N ILE A 70 -2.62 7.50 3.49
CA ILE A 70 -3.06 8.31 4.63
C ILE A 70 -2.16 8.00 5.82
N GLY A 71 -1.51 9.03 6.39
CA GLY A 71 -0.51 8.87 7.45
C GLY A 71 0.94 8.95 6.95
N ALA A 72 1.13 9.22 5.65
CA ALA A 72 2.45 9.47 5.09
C ALA A 72 3.19 10.61 5.78
N VAL A 73 4.50 10.45 5.93
CA VAL A 73 5.39 11.49 6.45
C VAL A 73 5.51 12.66 5.46
N TYR A 74 6.00 13.78 5.98
CA TYR A 74 6.27 14.98 5.18
C TYR A 74 7.66 14.95 4.57
N THR A 75 7.78 15.48 3.36
CA THR A 75 9.04 15.90 2.77
C THR A 75 9.61 17.10 3.53
N ARG A 76 10.86 17.47 3.23
CA ARG A 76 11.48 18.71 3.74
C ARG A 76 10.63 19.95 3.42
N ASP A 77 9.95 19.95 2.28
CA ASP A 77 9.21 21.11 1.78
C ASP A 77 7.75 21.10 2.28
N GLY A 78 7.40 20.19 3.21
CA GLY A 78 6.08 20.12 3.84
C GLY A 78 5.00 19.48 2.96
N THR A 79 5.40 18.70 1.95
CA THR A 79 4.49 17.98 1.03
C THR A 79 4.48 16.48 1.30
N HIS A 80 3.63 15.74 0.60
CA HIS A 80 3.64 14.28 0.56
C HIS A 80 4.02 13.79 -0.83
N GLU A 81 4.99 12.88 -0.89
CA GLU A 81 5.42 12.18 -2.09
C GLU A 81 5.41 10.68 -1.77
N LEU A 82 4.61 9.92 -2.51
CA LEU A 82 4.33 8.52 -2.21
C LEU A 82 4.90 7.60 -3.27
N ASP A 83 5.36 6.43 -2.83
CA ASP A 83 5.89 5.37 -3.67
C ASP A 83 5.16 4.05 -3.38
N ALA A 84 4.98 3.21 -4.40
CA ALA A 84 4.51 1.84 -4.21
C ALA A 84 4.92 0.92 -5.35
N CYS A 85 5.01 -0.37 -5.06
CA CYS A 85 5.34 -1.42 -6.02
C CYS A 85 4.50 -2.68 -5.76
N VAL A 86 4.20 -3.42 -6.82
CA VAL A 86 3.59 -4.75 -6.74
C VAL A 86 4.19 -5.65 -7.82
N MET A 87 4.43 -6.92 -7.47
CA MET A 87 5.04 -7.91 -8.37
C MET A 87 4.28 -9.23 -8.32
N ASP A 88 4.04 -9.81 -9.48
CA ASP A 88 3.44 -11.14 -9.62
C ASP A 88 4.54 -12.19 -9.80
N GLY A 89 4.71 -13.05 -8.78
CA GLY A 89 5.70 -14.13 -8.82
C GLY A 89 5.43 -15.21 -9.87
N ASN A 90 4.19 -15.34 -10.38
CA ASN A 90 3.85 -16.31 -11.42
C ASN A 90 4.32 -15.86 -12.81
N THR A 91 4.23 -14.56 -13.10
CA THR A 91 4.58 -14.00 -14.42
C THR A 91 5.87 -13.18 -14.45
N LEU A 92 6.46 -12.93 -13.27
CA LEU A 92 7.58 -12.00 -13.04
C LEU A 92 7.31 -10.56 -13.47
N LYS A 93 6.04 -10.21 -13.74
CA LYS A 93 5.65 -8.84 -14.05
C LYS A 93 5.62 -8.00 -12.78
N ALA A 94 6.04 -6.75 -12.89
CA ALA A 94 5.99 -5.78 -11.81
C ALA A 94 5.43 -4.44 -12.32
N GLY A 95 4.80 -3.71 -11.44
CA GLY A 95 4.37 -2.32 -11.66
C GLY A 95 4.69 -1.49 -10.44
N ALA A 96 5.12 -0.24 -10.66
CA ALA A 96 5.49 0.66 -9.59
C ALA A 96 5.19 2.12 -9.92
N VAL A 97 4.96 2.91 -8.89
CA VAL A 97 4.85 4.37 -8.94
C VAL A 97 5.80 4.99 -7.93
N ALA A 98 6.35 6.17 -8.23
CA ALA A 98 7.17 6.93 -7.32
C ALA A 98 6.88 8.44 -7.39
N GLY A 99 7.02 9.15 -6.28
CA GLY A 99 6.82 10.59 -6.18
C GLY A 99 5.41 11.04 -6.59
N VAL A 100 4.38 10.22 -6.33
CA VAL A 100 2.99 10.60 -6.59
C VAL A 100 2.39 11.35 -5.41
N SER A 101 1.60 12.38 -5.70
CA SER A 101 0.97 13.21 -4.66
C SER A 101 -0.55 13.30 -4.82
N HIS A 102 -1.10 12.86 -5.96
CA HIS A 102 -2.52 12.99 -6.27
C HIS A 102 -3.26 11.65 -6.36
N VAL A 103 -2.68 10.59 -5.77
CA VAL A 103 -3.22 9.24 -5.76
C VAL A 103 -3.48 8.81 -4.31
N ARG A 104 -4.74 8.49 -4.00
CA ARG A 104 -5.14 8.03 -2.64
C ARG A 104 -4.48 6.71 -2.25
N HIS A 105 -4.34 5.80 -3.21
CA HIS A 105 -3.82 4.45 -3.00
C HIS A 105 -2.70 4.12 -4.00
N PRO A 106 -1.44 4.48 -3.69
CA PRO A 106 -0.28 4.22 -4.55
C PRO A 106 -0.16 2.75 -5.01
N VAL A 107 -0.43 1.75 -4.15
CA VAL A 107 -0.36 0.32 -4.53
C VAL A 107 -1.34 -0.02 -5.64
N LEU A 108 -2.51 0.60 -5.63
CA LEU A 108 -3.48 0.36 -6.66
C LEU A 108 -3.06 1.02 -7.99
N ALA A 109 -2.37 2.16 -7.94
CA ALA A 109 -1.77 2.76 -9.13
C ALA A 109 -0.64 1.86 -9.67
N ALA A 110 0.24 1.35 -8.81
CA ALA A 110 1.26 0.35 -9.16
C ALA A 110 0.64 -0.90 -9.82
N ARG A 111 -0.50 -1.38 -9.32
CA ARG A 111 -1.26 -2.50 -9.93
C ARG A 111 -1.81 -2.16 -11.32
N LEU A 112 -2.24 -0.91 -11.56
CA LEU A 112 -2.63 -0.45 -12.89
C LEU A 112 -1.44 -0.44 -13.85
N VAL A 113 -0.25 -0.03 -13.38
CA VAL A 113 0.98 -0.12 -14.17
C VAL A 113 1.25 -1.56 -14.58
N LEU A 114 1.23 -2.50 -13.62
CA LEU A 114 1.44 -3.92 -13.88
C LEU A 114 0.48 -4.47 -14.95
N ALA A 115 -0.80 -4.07 -14.89
CA ALA A 115 -1.83 -4.57 -15.80
C ALA A 115 -1.72 -4.00 -17.23
N HIS A 116 -1.35 -2.73 -17.38
CA HIS A 116 -1.42 -2.02 -18.67
C HIS A 116 -0.05 -1.75 -19.31
N ARG A 117 1.05 -1.89 -18.56
CA ARG A 117 2.41 -1.60 -19.01
C ARG A 117 3.33 -2.74 -18.59
N PRO A 118 3.65 -3.69 -19.50
CA PRO A 118 4.36 -4.92 -19.14
C PRO A 118 5.79 -4.72 -18.61
N GLN A 119 6.33 -3.50 -18.65
CA GLN A 119 7.60 -3.13 -18.02
C GLN A 119 7.52 -1.67 -17.54
N GLY A 120 7.78 -1.41 -16.27
CA GLY A 120 8.28 -0.10 -15.85
C GLY A 120 7.68 0.49 -14.58
N LEU A 121 8.56 1.19 -13.86
CA LEU A 121 8.28 2.19 -12.84
C LEU A 121 7.79 3.48 -13.53
N MET A 122 6.81 4.17 -12.96
CA MET A 122 6.44 5.52 -13.38
C MET A 122 6.67 6.52 -12.24
N GLY A 123 7.13 7.73 -12.57
CA GLY A 123 7.42 8.77 -11.60
C GLY A 123 6.55 10.02 -11.79
N GLY A 124 6.28 10.75 -10.70
CA GLY A 124 5.75 12.11 -10.70
C GLY A 124 4.38 12.28 -11.37
N GLU A 125 4.15 13.43 -11.98
CA GLU A 125 2.87 13.78 -12.62
C GLU A 125 2.41 12.75 -13.66
N GLY A 126 3.35 12.11 -14.35
CA GLY A 126 3.06 11.04 -15.31
C GLY A 126 2.36 9.85 -14.65
N ALA A 127 2.77 9.48 -13.43
CA ALA A 127 2.13 8.42 -12.65
C ALA A 127 0.77 8.85 -12.07
N ASP A 128 0.61 10.12 -11.68
CA ASP A 128 -0.68 10.66 -11.20
C ASP A 128 -1.78 10.56 -12.27
N THR A 129 -1.43 10.67 -13.56
CA THR A 129 -2.40 10.54 -14.66
C THR A 129 -2.91 9.11 -14.85
N VAL A 130 -2.14 8.09 -14.47
CA VAL A 130 -2.58 6.69 -14.57
C VAL A 130 -3.58 6.33 -13.47
N GLY A 131 -3.48 6.97 -12.30
CA GLY A 131 -4.56 6.95 -11.32
C GLY A 131 -5.86 7.50 -11.91
N GLY A 132 -5.79 8.66 -12.57
CA GLY A 132 -6.94 9.30 -13.24
C GLY A 132 -7.53 8.51 -14.41
N ALA A 133 -6.68 7.97 -15.29
CA ALA A 133 -7.10 7.25 -16.49
C ALA A 133 -7.74 5.88 -16.18
N GLY A 134 -7.42 5.28 -15.04
CA GLY A 134 -8.07 4.06 -14.52
C GLY A 134 -9.41 4.30 -13.81
N GLY A 135 -9.98 5.51 -13.91
CA GLY A 135 -11.25 5.87 -13.26
C GLY A 135 -11.15 6.17 -11.77
N ARG A 136 -9.95 6.38 -11.21
CA ARG A 136 -9.79 6.81 -9.81
C ARG A 136 -9.66 8.32 -9.73
N ALA A 137 -10.38 8.92 -8.79
CA ALA A 137 -10.36 10.37 -8.60
C ALA A 137 -8.94 10.82 -8.20
N ARG A 138 -8.45 11.88 -8.87
CA ARG A 138 -7.32 12.65 -8.35
C ARG A 138 -7.71 13.23 -6.99
N VAL A 139 -6.84 13.08 -6.01
CA VAL A 139 -7.04 13.64 -4.67
C VAL A 139 -6.06 14.78 -4.40
N SER A 140 -6.45 15.69 -3.50
CA SER A 140 -5.53 16.69 -2.97
C SER A 140 -4.50 15.98 -2.08
N PRO A 141 -3.22 16.37 -2.11
CA PRO A 141 -2.21 15.83 -1.19
C PRO A 141 -2.49 16.17 0.28
N ALA A 142 -3.36 17.15 0.54
CA ALA A 142 -3.64 17.66 1.89
C ALA A 142 -4.59 16.79 2.73
N VAL A 143 -5.05 15.64 2.21
CA VAL A 143 -6.07 14.79 2.86
C VAL A 143 -5.76 13.30 2.71
#